data_AF-A0A0C2D875-F1
#
_entry.id   AF-A0A0C2D875-F1
#
_cell.length_a   1.000
_cell.length_b   1.000
_cell.length_c   1.000
_cell.angle_alpha   90.00
_cell.angle_beta   90.00
_cell.angle_gamma   90.00
#
_symmetry.space_group_name_H-M   'P 1'
#
loop_
_entity.id
_entity.type
_entity.pdbx_description
1 polymer ?
#
loop_
_entity_poly.entity_id
_entity_poly.type
_entity_poly.pdbx_seq_one_letter_code
_entity_poly.pdbx_strand_id
1 'polypeptide(L)'
;MDHDMVVLMGRDQIRMRSTGKVDVEKLAEATTVECGTTCSCTSECPSRFAERGRKIPLVVMYTTTKGWSVFAPQIIPAGTFLGVYTGEHQIPGTKQYVVDASRMGNETRYFNHACGDAANLKAVSLLSRGNLLTNNMLFFTKRTISKGEELTFSYRGKDMEEQKSGIRCLCTPGCQNRL
;
A
#
# COMPACT_ATOMS: atom_id res chain seq x y z
N MET A 1 11.62 21.30 13.43
CA MET A 1 11.25 21.35 12.01
C MET A 1 11.05 19.92 11.56
N ASP A 2 9.80 19.52 11.33
CA ASP A 2 9.46 18.17 10.82
C ASP A 2 9.97 18.07 9.37
N HIS A 3 11.11 17.42 9.18
CA HIS A 3 11.57 17.05 7.85
C HIS A 3 10.85 15.74 7.47
N ASP A 4 9.74 15.88 6.75
CA ASP A 4 8.94 14.76 6.21
C ASP A 4 9.74 13.84 5.27
N MET A 5 10.85 14.37 4.74
CA MET A 5 11.73 13.72 3.79
C MET A 5 13.16 13.65 4.33
N VAL A 6 13.79 12.49 4.17
CA VAL A 6 15.20 12.25 4.47
C VAL A 6 15.83 11.63 3.24
N VAL A 7 16.99 12.15 2.81
CA VAL A 7 17.77 11.52 1.76
C VAL A 7 18.60 10.40 2.38
N LEU A 8 18.35 9.17 1.94
CA LEU A 8 19.05 7.97 2.42
C LEU A 8 19.42 7.14 1.19
N MET A 9 20.73 6.84 1.05
CA MET A 9 21.30 6.19 -0.14
C MET A 9 20.98 6.93 -1.46
N GLY A 10 20.98 8.27 -1.44
CA GLY A 10 20.74 9.11 -2.62
C GLY A 10 19.30 9.10 -3.14
N ARG A 11 18.35 8.56 -2.35
CA ARG A 11 16.91 8.59 -2.65
C ARG A 11 16.17 9.36 -1.58
N ASP A 12 15.15 10.09 -2.00
CA ASP A 12 14.19 10.68 -1.09
C ASP A 12 13.39 9.59 -0.38
N GLN A 13 13.29 9.71 0.94
CA GLN A 13 12.56 8.77 1.77
C GLN A 13 11.60 9.49 2.70
N ILE A 14 10.39 8.95 2.83
CA ILE A 14 9.34 9.53 3.65
C ILE A 14 9.35 8.91 5.03
N ARG A 15 9.24 9.78 6.03
CA ARG A 15 9.06 9.42 7.44
C ARG A 15 7.61 9.67 7.86
N MET A 16 7.02 8.75 8.61
CA MET A 16 5.68 8.94 9.18
C MET A 16 5.68 10.13 10.15
N ARG A 17 4.74 11.06 9.97
CA ARG A 17 4.57 12.24 10.85
C ARG A 17 4.11 11.82 12.25
N SER A 18 4.26 12.73 13.21
CA SER A 18 3.72 12.61 14.58
C SER A 18 2.23 12.27 14.64
N THR A 19 1.46 12.69 13.63
CA THR A 19 0.04 12.39 13.48
C THR A 19 -0.28 10.95 13.06
N GLY A 20 0.73 10.13 12.78
CA GLY A 20 0.56 8.77 12.26
C GLY A 20 0.09 8.74 10.80
N LYS A 21 0.38 9.79 10.03
CA LYS A 21 0.00 9.93 8.62
C LYS A 21 1.19 10.31 7.76
N VAL A 22 1.08 10.05 6.46
CA VAL A 22 2.04 10.46 5.43
C VAL A 22 1.40 11.40 4.42
N ASP A 23 2.24 12.24 3.82
CA ASP A 23 1.88 13.02 2.64
C ASP A 23 2.00 12.12 1.40
N VAL A 24 0.85 11.73 0.84
CA VAL A 24 0.77 10.71 -0.20
C VAL A 24 1.21 11.23 -1.56
N GLU A 25 1.17 12.54 -1.78
CA GLU A 25 1.66 13.15 -3.02
C GLU A 25 3.18 12.98 -3.13
N LYS A 26 3.88 13.10 -1.99
CA LYS A 26 5.34 12.89 -1.91
C LYS A 26 5.74 11.41 -2.06
N LEU A 27 4.83 10.45 -1.82
CA LEU A 27 5.12 9.01 -1.99
C LEU A 27 5.35 8.59 -3.45
N ALA A 28 4.99 9.44 -4.42
CA ALA A 28 5.17 9.12 -5.83
C ALA A 28 6.64 9.03 -6.26
N GLU A 29 7.54 9.71 -5.53
CA GLU A 29 8.96 9.83 -5.85
C GLU A 29 9.86 9.22 -4.76
N ALA A 30 9.30 9.02 -3.56
CA ALA A 30 10.06 8.61 -2.38
C ALA A 30 9.71 7.20 -1.88
N THR A 31 10.69 6.52 -1.31
CA THR A 31 10.49 5.23 -0.64
C THR A 31 10.16 5.44 0.84
N THR A 32 9.27 4.65 1.45
CA THR A 32 9.00 4.85 2.89
C THR A 32 10.08 4.16 3.72
N VAL A 33 10.47 4.77 4.85
CA VAL A 33 11.41 4.15 5.79
C VAL A 33 10.89 4.07 7.21
N GLU A 34 11.08 2.88 7.77
CA GLU A 34 10.74 2.55 9.13
C GLU A 34 11.92 2.77 10.07
N CYS A 35 11.63 3.27 11.28
CA CYS A 35 12.62 3.37 12.33
C CYS A 35 12.86 1.99 12.96
N GLY A 36 14.08 1.47 12.84
CA GLY A 36 14.51 0.24 13.51
C GLY A 36 14.97 0.48 14.96
N THR A 37 15.43 -0.58 15.62
CA THR A 37 15.99 -0.54 16.98
C THR A 37 17.23 0.33 17.14
N THR A 38 17.90 0.67 16.04
CA THR A 38 19.08 1.56 16.00
C THR A 38 18.73 3.05 15.89
N CYS A 39 17.44 3.41 15.75
CA CYS A 39 17.01 4.81 15.87
C CYS A 39 17.19 5.27 17.32
N SER A 40 17.63 6.51 17.54
CA SER A 40 17.60 7.18 18.85
C SER A 40 16.18 7.50 19.34
N CYS A 41 15.18 7.07 18.58
CA CYS A 41 13.77 7.36 18.71
C CYS A 41 13.15 6.39 19.71
N THR A 42 12.23 6.86 20.54
CA THR A 42 11.54 5.99 21.51
C THR A 42 10.73 4.88 20.82
N SER A 43 10.29 3.90 21.61
CA SER A 43 9.32 2.89 21.16
C SER A 43 8.06 3.53 20.58
N GLU A 44 7.73 4.76 20.98
CA GLU A 44 6.61 5.58 20.51
C GLU A 44 6.84 6.31 19.18
N CYS A 45 7.97 6.10 18.50
CA CYS A 45 8.23 6.65 17.16
C CYS A 45 7.10 6.32 16.14
N PRO A 46 6.42 7.32 15.56
CA PRO A 46 5.37 7.11 14.55
C PRO A 46 5.86 6.35 13.33
N SER A 47 7.15 6.44 13.04
CA SER A 47 7.80 5.74 11.94
C SER A 47 8.08 4.25 12.23
N ARG A 48 7.51 3.65 13.28
CA ARG A 48 7.45 2.19 13.54
C ARG A 48 6.08 1.59 13.17
N PHE A 49 5.41 2.18 12.18
CA PHE A 49 4.00 1.92 11.92
C PHE A 49 3.73 0.53 11.33
N ALA A 50 4.67 -0.07 10.60
CA ALA A 50 4.48 -1.41 10.04
C ALA A 50 4.64 -2.46 11.13
N GLU A 51 5.63 -2.29 12.02
CA GLU A 51 5.82 -3.06 13.27
C GLU A 51 4.56 -3.01 14.15
N ARG A 52 3.95 -1.82 14.30
CA ARG A 52 2.77 -1.63 15.14
C ARG A 52 1.45 -2.06 14.50
N GLY A 53 1.46 -2.38 13.21
CA GLY A 53 0.28 -2.76 12.45
C GLY A 53 -0.77 -1.66 12.28
N ARG A 54 -1.81 -2.00 11.51
CA ARG A 54 -2.97 -1.13 11.23
C ARG A 54 -3.70 -0.76 12.54
N LYS A 55 -4.15 0.50 12.64
CA LYS A 55 -4.91 1.03 13.81
C LYS A 55 -6.40 1.22 13.59
N ILE A 56 -6.88 1.05 12.36
CA ILE A 56 -8.28 1.19 11.99
C ILE A 56 -8.89 -0.15 11.57
N PRO A 57 -10.21 -0.36 11.78
CA PRO A 57 -10.88 -1.57 11.33
C PRO A 57 -11.09 -1.54 9.81
N LEU A 58 -11.09 -2.73 9.21
CA LEU A 58 -11.47 -2.98 7.82
C LEU A 58 -12.51 -4.11 7.81
N VAL A 59 -13.38 -4.13 6.80
CA VAL A 59 -14.37 -5.20 6.63
C VAL A 59 -14.17 -5.86 5.29
N VAL A 60 -14.05 -7.19 5.30
CA VAL A 60 -14.00 -8.02 4.09
C VAL A 60 -15.42 -8.47 3.78
N MET A 61 -15.89 -8.23 2.55
CA MET A 61 -17.22 -8.64 2.09
C MET A 61 -17.13 -9.26 0.70
N TYR A 62 -18.01 -10.20 0.41
CA TYR A 62 -18.15 -10.75 -0.93
C TYR A 62 -19.06 -9.85 -1.78
N THR A 63 -18.61 -9.52 -2.98
CA THR A 63 -19.36 -8.76 -3.99
C THR A 63 -19.73 -9.68 -5.15
N THR A 64 -20.88 -9.42 -5.77
CA THR A 64 -21.39 -10.25 -6.87
C THR A 64 -20.57 -10.12 -8.16
N THR A 65 -19.82 -9.04 -8.33
CA THR A 65 -19.10 -8.73 -9.57
C THR A 65 -17.59 -8.91 -9.47
N LYS A 66 -17.00 -8.69 -8.30
CA LYS A 66 -15.53 -8.71 -8.10
C LYS A 66 -15.07 -9.76 -7.09
N GLY A 67 -15.99 -10.57 -6.58
CA GLY A 67 -15.70 -11.52 -5.51
C GLY A 67 -15.39 -10.80 -4.20
N TRP A 68 -14.39 -11.28 -3.46
CA TRP A 68 -14.00 -10.69 -2.18
C TRP A 68 -13.40 -9.28 -2.37
N SER A 69 -13.91 -8.33 -1.60
CA SER A 69 -13.47 -6.93 -1.55
C SER A 69 -13.28 -6.47 -0.11
N VAL A 70 -12.50 -5.41 0.09
CA VAL A 70 -12.35 -4.76 1.41
C VAL A 70 -13.01 -3.38 1.39
N PHE A 71 -13.70 -3.04 2.47
CA PHE A 71 -14.44 -1.78 2.63
C PHE A 71 -14.06 -1.09 3.94
N ALA A 72 -14.25 0.23 3.95
CA ALA A 72 -14.08 1.08 5.12
C ALA A 72 -15.34 1.08 6.01
N PRO A 73 -15.32 0.52 7.23
CA PRO A 73 -16.49 0.55 8.13
C PRO A 73 -16.73 1.92 8.78
N GLN A 74 -15.78 2.83 8.65
CA GLN A 74 -15.79 4.18 9.19
C GLN A 74 -15.08 5.13 8.21
N ILE A 75 -15.19 6.44 8.45
CA ILE A 75 -14.39 7.42 7.71
C ILE A 75 -12.91 7.16 7.99
N ILE A 76 -12.09 7.10 6.94
CA ILE A 76 -10.63 6.92 7.06
C ILE A 76 -9.95 8.16 6.48
N PRO A 77 -9.21 8.94 7.28
CA PRO A 77 -8.51 10.12 6.77
C PRO A 77 -7.48 9.79 5.68
N ALA A 78 -7.14 10.78 4.84
CA ALA A 78 -6.01 10.69 3.91
C ALA A 78 -4.67 10.41 4.64
N GLY A 79 -3.75 9.71 3.96
CA GLY A 79 -2.42 9.37 4.48
C GLY A 79 -2.41 8.28 5.55
N THR A 80 -3.53 7.59 5.75
CA THR A 80 -3.66 6.54 6.78
C THR A 80 -3.05 5.24 6.28
N PHE A 81 -2.18 4.64 7.10
CA PHE A 81 -1.62 3.30 6.85
C PHE A 81 -2.68 2.20 7.03
N LEU A 82 -2.82 1.33 6.03
CA LEU A 82 -3.81 0.25 6.03
C LEU A 82 -3.21 -1.14 6.23
N GLY A 83 -1.91 -1.31 6.03
CA GLY A 83 -1.26 -2.60 6.24
C GLY A 83 -0.20 -2.91 5.21
N VAL A 84 0.50 -4.01 5.48
CA VAL A 84 1.49 -4.64 4.60
C VAL A 84 0.77 -5.67 3.73
N TYR A 85 1.12 -5.75 2.45
CA TYR A 85 0.78 -6.88 1.60
C TYR A 85 1.60 -8.09 2.00
N THR A 86 0.96 -9.08 2.62
CA THR A 86 1.63 -10.28 3.10
C THR A 86 1.28 -11.48 2.24
N GLY A 87 2.25 -12.38 2.09
CA GLY A 87 2.13 -13.61 1.35
C GLY A 87 3.43 -14.41 1.41
N GLU A 88 3.48 -15.52 0.68
CA GLU A 88 4.68 -16.34 0.56
C GLU A 88 5.74 -15.60 -0.27
N HIS A 89 6.97 -15.54 0.22
CA HIS A 89 8.09 -14.97 -0.54
C HIS A 89 8.68 -16.02 -1.47
N GLN A 90 8.54 -15.80 -2.77
CA GLN A 90 9.11 -16.65 -3.82
C GLN A 90 10.27 -15.93 -4.50
N ILE A 91 11.36 -16.65 -4.75
CA ILE A 91 12.53 -16.12 -5.48
C ILE A 91 12.62 -16.88 -6.81
N PRO A 92 11.94 -16.42 -7.87
CA PRO A 92 11.92 -17.09 -9.16
C PRO A 92 13.23 -16.85 -9.92
N GLY A 93 14.32 -17.49 -9.47
CA GLY A 93 15.61 -17.60 -10.18
C GLY A 93 16.31 -16.29 -10.61
N THR A 94 15.74 -15.14 -10.29
CA THR A 94 16.15 -13.79 -10.71
C THR A 94 16.44 -12.95 -9.47
N LYS A 95 17.10 -11.78 -9.63
CA LYS A 95 17.35 -10.82 -8.54
C LYS A 95 16.07 -10.12 -8.02
N GLN A 96 14.89 -10.67 -8.32
CA GLN A 96 13.58 -10.18 -7.91
C GLN A 96 12.90 -11.27 -7.08
N TYR A 97 12.21 -10.86 -6.02
CA TYR A 97 11.31 -11.74 -5.28
C TYR A 97 9.86 -11.32 -5.55
N VAL A 98 8.96 -12.26 -5.37
CA VAL A 98 7.51 -12.09 -5.52
C VAL A 98 6.87 -12.40 -4.18
N VAL A 99 5.87 -11.60 -3.81
CA VAL A 99 4.99 -11.90 -2.67
C VAL A 99 3.71 -12.53 -3.22
N ASP A 100 3.56 -13.84 -3.05
CA ASP A 100 2.40 -14.60 -3.52
C ASP A 100 1.40 -14.82 -2.38
N ALA A 101 0.28 -14.12 -2.44
CA ALA A 101 -0.78 -14.24 -1.44
C ALA A 101 -1.84 -15.32 -1.79
N SER A 102 -1.58 -16.19 -2.78
CA SER A 102 -2.58 -17.16 -3.27
C SER A 102 -3.01 -18.16 -2.21
N ARG A 103 -2.06 -18.66 -1.41
CA ARG A 103 -2.31 -19.67 -0.37
C ARG A 103 -2.35 -19.10 1.05
N MET A 104 -1.50 -18.11 1.32
CA MET A 104 -1.37 -17.48 2.64
C MET A 104 -1.22 -15.98 2.45
N GLY A 105 -1.82 -15.20 3.34
CA GLY A 105 -1.78 -13.74 3.30
C GLY A 105 -2.86 -13.15 4.20
N ASN A 106 -2.81 -11.85 4.39
CA ASN A 106 -3.79 -11.07 5.15
C ASN A 106 -4.85 -10.44 4.23
N GLU A 107 -5.78 -9.69 4.81
CA GLU A 107 -6.92 -9.05 4.14
C GLU A 107 -6.54 -8.13 2.97
N THR A 108 -5.31 -7.61 2.92
CA THR A 108 -4.87 -6.74 1.82
C THR A 108 -4.83 -7.47 0.48
N ARG A 109 -4.81 -8.81 0.47
CA ARG A 109 -4.97 -9.64 -0.75
C ARG A 109 -6.32 -9.45 -1.44
N TYR A 110 -7.30 -8.86 -0.75
CA TYR A 110 -8.64 -8.60 -1.27
C TYR A 110 -8.87 -7.13 -1.66
N PHE A 111 -7.83 -6.28 -1.63
CA PHE A 111 -7.95 -4.94 -2.20
C PHE A 111 -8.06 -5.05 -3.71
N ASN A 112 -9.21 -4.67 -4.25
CA ASN A 112 -9.49 -4.79 -5.67
C ASN A 112 -8.86 -3.67 -6.50
N HIS A 113 -8.82 -3.90 -7.81
CA HIS A 113 -8.27 -2.93 -8.76
C HIS A 113 -9.20 -1.73 -8.95
N ALA A 114 -8.61 -0.53 -9.03
CA ALA A 114 -9.20 0.61 -9.72
C ALA A 114 -8.18 1.34 -10.60
N CYS A 115 -8.62 1.81 -11.76
CA CYS A 115 -7.74 2.40 -12.77
C CYS A 115 -7.28 3.80 -12.36
N GLY A 116 -5.98 4.07 -12.53
CA GLY A 116 -5.40 5.42 -12.41
C GLY A 116 -5.84 6.14 -11.13
N ASP A 117 -6.43 7.31 -11.29
CA ASP A 117 -6.88 8.14 -10.17
C ASP A 117 -8.21 7.74 -9.54
N ALA A 118 -8.94 6.79 -10.14
CA ALA A 118 -10.10 6.19 -9.48
C ALA A 118 -9.68 5.34 -8.26
N ALA A 119 -8.44 4.84 -8.25
CA ALA A 119 -7.90 4.14 -7.10
C ALA A 119 -7.72 5.09 -5.91
N ASN A 120 -8.23 4.67 -4.75
CA ASN A 120 -8.22 5.46 -3.52
C ASN A 120 -7.08 5.07 -2.56
N LEU A 121 -6.34 4.02 -2.87
CA LEU A 121 -5.12 3.62 -2.17
C LEU A 121 -3.87 3.86 -3.01
N LYS A 122 -2.75 4.06 -2.32
CA LYS A 122 -1.40 4.05 -2.87
C LYS A 122 -0.64 2.86 -2.32
N ALA A 123 -0.13 2.01 -3.22
CA ALA A 123 0.87 1.00 -2.89
C ALA A 123 2.27 1.65 -2.90
N VAL A 124 3.08 1.37 -1.88
CA VAL A 124 4.45 1.89 -1.75
C VAL A 124 5.38 0.80 -1.25
N SER A 125 6.60 0.83 -1.77
CA SER A 125 7.68 -0.03 -1.29
C SER A 125 8.24 0.52 0.02
N LEU A 126 8.41 -0.34 1.03
CA LEU A 126 9.13 -0.03 2.27
C LEU A 126 10.56 -0.53 2.15
N LEU A 127 11.53 0.37 2.29
CA LEU A 127 12.93 0.00 2.49
C LEU A 127 13.16 -0.19 3.99
N SER A 128 13.17 -1.43 4.45
CA SER A 128 13.61 -1.71 5.83
C SER A 128 15.14 -1.71 5.88
N ARG A 129 15.74 -0.97 6.82
CA ARG A 129 17.20 -0.93 6.95
C ARG A 129 17.71 -2.32 7.31
N GLY A 130 18.56 -2.88 6.45
CA GLY A 130 19.27 -4.15 6.70
C GLY A 130 18.80 -5.34 5.86
N ASN A 131 17.65 -5.25 5.18
CA ASN A 131 17.23 -6.28 4.22
C ASN A 131 16.90 -5.65 2.86
N LEU A 132 17.94 -5.52 2.03
CA LEU A 132 17.83 -5.03 0.65
C LEU A 132 17.14 -6.03 -0.30
N LEU A 133 16.87 -7.25 0.18
CA LEU A 133 16.30 -8.34 -0.62
C LEU A 133 14.78 -8.44 -0.47
N THR A 134 14.16 -7.83 0.54
CA THR A 134 12.70 -7.84 0.71
C THR A 134 12.18 -6.45 1.07
N ASN A 135 11.59 -5.77 0.09
CA ASN A 135 10.77 -4.59 0.33
C ASN A 135 9.31 -4.98 0.60
N ASN A 136 8.76 -4.52 1.71
CA ASN A 136 7.35 -4.75 1.98
C ASN A 136 6.50 -3.79 1.14
N MET A 137 5.45 -4.28 0.48
CA MET A 137 4.46 -3.41 -0.16
C MET A 137 3.45 -2.94 0.90
N LEU A 138 3.33 -1.63 1.06
CA LEU A 138 2.46 -0.99 2.04
C LEU A 138 1.30 -0.28 1.33
N PHE A 139 0.14 -0.20 2.00
CA PHE A 139 -1.01 0.54 1.50
C PHE A 139 -1.32 1.77 2.36
N PHE A 140 -1.52 2.91 1.70
CA PHE A 140 -1.96 4.16 2.32
C PHE A 140 -3.17 4.74 1.59
N THR A 141 -4.06 5.44 2.29
CA THR A 141 -5.19 6.15 1.66
C THR A 141 -4.73 7.41 0.93
N LYS A 142 -5.01 7.55 -0.37
CA LYS A 142 -4.68 8.76 -1.17
C LYS A 142 -5.48 9.98 -0.76
N ARG A 143 -6.70 9.75 -0.28
CA ARG A 143 -7.65 10.77 0.16
C ARG A 143 -8.45 10.25 1.35
N THR A 144 -9.28 11.11 1.93
CA THR A 144 -10.28 10.65 2.89
C THR A 144 -11.24 9.66 2.21
N ILE A 145 -11.47 8.53 2.88
CA ILE A 145 -12.35 7.45 2.44
C ILE A 145 -13.65 7.55 3.25
N SER A 146 -14.78 7.46 2.56
CA SER A 146 -16.10 7.49 3.19
C SER A 146 -16.43 6.14 3.85
N LYS A 147 -17.29 6.17 4.87
CA LYS A 147 -17.85 4.93 5.43
C LYS A 147 -18.63 4.17 4.34
N GLY A 148 -18.38 2.88 4.23
CA GLY A 148 -18.97 1.97 3.23
C GLY A 148 -18.25 1.97 1.88
N GLU A 149 -17.22 2.80 1.69
CA GLU A 149 -16.49 2.87 0.43
C GLU A 149 -15.52 1.68 0.28
N GLU A 150 -15.42 1.14 -0.92
CA GLU A 150 -14.49 0.06 -1.25
C GLU A 150 -13.06 0.56 -1.35
N LEU A 151 -12.12 -0.18 -0.79
CA LEU A 151 -10.70 0.12 -0.83
C LEU A 151 -10.05 -0.52 -2.05
N THR A 152 -9.48 0.32 -2.91
CA THR A 152 -8.96 -0.10 -4.22
C THR A 152 -7.62 0.54 -4.54
N PHE A 153 -6.75 -0.20 -5.22
CA PHE A 153 -5.45 0.30 -5.69
C PHE A 153 -5.22 -0.03 -7.16
N SER A 154 -4.32 0.69 -7.81
CA SER A 154 -3.90 0.32 -9.17
C SER A 154 -2.96 -0.88 -9.09
N TYR A 155 -3.37 -2.02 -9.66
CA TYR A 155 -2.53 -3.20 -9.80
C TYR A 155 -1.31 -2.96 -10.73
N ARG A 156 -1.31 -1.85 -11.46
CA ARG A 156 -0.26 -1.48 -12.40
C ARG A 156 0.67 -0.43 -11.82
N GLY A 157 1.97 -0.60 -12.09
CA GLY A 157 2.96 0.46 -11.95
C GLY A 157 2.74 1.57 -12.98
N LYS A 158 3.26 2.77 -12.72
CA LYS A 158 3.11 3.94 -13.59
C LYS A 158 3.66 3.73 -15.01
N ASP A 159 4.61 2.81 -15.17
CA ASP A 159 5.33 2.56 -16.42
C ASP A 159 4.92 1.25 -17.12
N MET A 160 3.84 0.60 -16.65
CA MET A 160 3.32 -0.62 -17.28
C MET A 160 2.41 -0.29 -18.46
N GLU A 161 2.69 -0.88 -19.62
CA GLU A 161 1.83 -0.77 -20.80
C GLU A 161 0.40 -1.28 -20.52
N GLU A 162 -0.57 -0.68 -21.20
CA GLU A 162 -1.94 -1.15 -21.12
C GLU A 162 -2.08 -2.58 -21.66
N GLN A 163 -2.60 -3.45 -20.80
CA GLN A 163 -2.85 -4.84 -21.15
C GLN A 163 -4.11 -4.91 -22.01
N LYS A 164 -3.92 -5.28 -23.28
CA LYS A 164 -5.00 -5.39 -24.28
C LYS A 164 -5.80 -6.68 -24.16
N SER A 165 -5.29 -7.68 -23.43
CA SER A 165 -5.92 -8.97 -23.15
C SER A 165 -6.10 -9.15 -21.64
N GLY A 166 -6.97 -10.09 -21.23
CA GLY A 166 -7.23 -10.41 -19.82
C GLY A 166 -8.66 -10.16 -19.36
N ILE A 167 -8.88 -10.13 -18.05
CA ILE A 167 -10.22 -10.03 -17.45
C ILE A 167 -10.71 -8.58 -17.58
N ARG A 168 -11.99 -8.36 -17.86
CA ARG A 168 -12.55 -7.00 -17.95
C ARG A 168 -12.44 -6.28 -16.61
N CYS A 169 -11.95 -5.03 -16.62
CA CYS A 169 -11.93 -4.20 -15.42
C CYS A 169 -13.35 -3.74 -15.05
N LEU A 170 -13.68 -3.85 -13.77
CA LEU A 170 -14.99 -3.49 -13.20
C LEU A 170 -14.87 -2.39 -12.14
N CYS A 171 -13.85 -1.54 -12.23
CA CYS A 171 -13.62 -0.49 -11.22
C CYS A 171 -14.70 0.60 -11.24
N THR A 172 -15.24 0.89 -12.42
CA THR A 172 -16.32 1.86 -12.63
C THR A 172 -17.23 1.37 -13.76
N PRO A 173 -18.52 1.79 -13.77
CA PRO A 173 -19.39 1.58 -14.91
C PRO A 173 -18.75 2.11 -16.20
N GLY A 174 -18.66 1.29 -17.23
CA GLY A 174 -18.13 1.70 -18.54
C GLY A 174 -16.59 1.68 -18.68
N CYS A 175 -15.85 1.20 -17.67
CA CYS A 175 -14.40 1.01 -17.81
C CYS A 175 -14.08 0.10 -19.01
N GLN A 176 -13.17 0.58 -19.88
CA GLN A 176 -12.74 -0.14 -21.09
C GLN A 176 -11.44 -0.92 -20.89
N ASN A 177 -10.78 -0.75 -19.73
CA ASN A 177 -9.52 -1.43 -19.43
C ASN A 177 -9.72 -2.91 -19.10
N ARG A 178 -8.65 -3.68 -19.23
CA ARG A 178 -8.55 -5.08 -18.79
C ARG A 178 -7.49 -5.23 -17.70
N LEU A 179 -7.49 -6.35 -16.97
CA LEU A 179 -6.50 -6.75 -15.95
C LEU A 179 -5.69 -7.96 -16.44
#